data_AF-A0A3D0EWA4-F1
#
_entry.id   AF-A0A3D0EWA4-F1
#
_cell.length_a   1.000
_cell.length_b   1.000
_cell.length_c   1.000
_cell.angle_alpha   90.00
_cell.angle_beta   90.00
_cell.angle_gamma   90.00
#
_symmetry.space_group_name_H-M   'P 1'
#
loop_
_entity.id
_entity.type
_entity.pdbx_description
1 polymer ?
#
loop_
_entity_poly.entity_id
_entity_poly.type
_entity_poly.pdbx_seq_one_letter_code
_entity_poly.pdbx_strand_id
1 'polypeptide(L)'
;MEFIRDIFSIVVHLDAHLAAAIATYGKTTYLFLFLIIFCETGLVLTPFLPGDSLLFLIGTFVAKGDFNFILIASSLTAAAILGDALNYYLGSLFGRRVLMTGKIRFLKQEYLDRTENFFKEYGAKTIIIARFIPIIRTYAPFVAGIARYPYPQFLMFNVIGAFLWVFSLVGVGFYLGDLPIIENNLTAVIFFIIFLSIAPALIELIKGRLRSKPPSS
;
A
#
# COMPACT_ATOMS: atom_id res chain seq x y z
N MET A 1 -22.44 -2.69 -9.84
CA MET A 1 -22.81 -3.48 -8.65
C MET A 1 -22.08 -4.82 -8.60
N GLU A 2 -21.79 -5.46 -9.75
CA GLU A 2 -21.00 -6.71 -9.81
C GLU A 2 -19.53 -6.50 -9.44
N PHE A 3 -18.85 -5.50 -10.03
CA PHE A 3 -17.44 -5.20 -9.71
C PHE A 3 -17.13 -4.98 -8.22
N ILE A 4 -18.04 -4.33 -7.48
CA ILE A 4 -17.88 -4.11 -6.03
C ILE A 4 -18.06 -5.43 -5.26
N ARG A 5 -18.99 -6.29 -5.71
CA ARG A 5 -19.17 -7.64 -5.13
C ARG A 5 -17.99 -8.55 -5.45
N ASP A 6 -17.37 -8.41 -6.62
CA ASP A 6 -16.20 -9.20 -7.02
C ASP A 6 -14.94 -8.77 -6.27
N ILE A 7 -14.73 -7.47 -6.06
CA ILE A 7 -13.65 -6.99 -5.18
C ILE A 7 -13.91 -7.46 -3.75
N PHE A 8 -15.15 -7.37 -3.28
CA PHE A 8 -15.51 -7.78 -1.93
C PHE A 8 -15.33 -9.30 -1.74
N SER A 9 -15.69 -10.12 -2.72
CA SER A 9 -15.53 -11.58 -2.64
C SER A 9 -14.05 -11.98 -2.65
N ILE A 10 -13.23 -11.34 -3.49
CA ILE A 10 -11.77 -11.54 -3.54
C ILE A 10 -11.11 -11.16 -2.21
N VAL A 11 -11.51 -10.04 -1.60
CA VAL A 11 -10.98 -9.59 -0.30
C VAL A 11 -11.40 -10.53 0.83
N VAL A 12 -12.65 -11.02 0.81
CA VAL A 12 -13.20 -11.87 1.88
C VAL A 12 -12.67 -13.31 1.83
N HIS A 13 -12.37 -13.84 0.64
CA HIS A 13 -11.90 -15.22 0.44
C HIS A 13 -10.42 -15.27 0.04
N LEU A 14 -9.67 -14.22 0.40
CA LEU A 14 -8.28 -14.03 -0.02
C LEU A 14 -7.42 -15.23 0.43
N ASP A 15 -7.68 -15.77 1.61
CA ASP A 15 -7.07 -16.97 2.19
C ASP A 15 -7.34 -18.24 1.38
N ALA A 16 -8.60 -18.49 0.99
CA ALA A 16 -8.98 -19.63 0.18
C ALA A 16 -8.42 -19.54 -1.26
N HIS A 17 -8.42 -18.35 -1.85
CA HIS A 17 -7.85 -18.12 -3.18
C HIS A 17 -6.32 -18.25 -3.18
N LEU A 18 -5.65 -17.77 -2.14
CA LEU A 18 -4.21 -17.95 -1.97
C LEU A 18 -3.86 -19.42 -1.75
N ALA A 19 -4.56 -20.12 -0.86
CA ALA A 19 -4.34 -21.55 -0.63
C ALA A 19 -4.55 -22.37 -1.91
N ALA A 20 -5.63 -22.10 -2.65
CA ALA A 20 -5.89 -22.74 -3.94
C ALA A 20 -4.83 -22.40 -4.99
N ALA A 21 -4.36 -21.15 -5.02
CA ALA A 21 -3.30 -20.73 -5.94
C ALA A 21 -1.96 -21.39 -5.60
N ILE A 22 -1.60 -21.49 -4.32
CA ILE A 22 -0.41 -22.21 -3.84
C ILE A 22 -0.48 -23.68 -4.26
N ALA A 23 -1.60 -24.35 -3.97
CA ALA A 23 -1.81 -25.75 -4.29
C ALA A 23 -1.81 -26.04 -5.80
N THR A 24 -2.29 -25.11 -6.62
CA THR A 24 -2.43 -25.31 -8.08
C THR A 24 -1.20 -24.84 -8.86
N TYR A 25 -0.57 -23.75 -8.45
CA TYR A 25 0.44 -23.03 -9.26
C TYR A 25 1.86 -23.06 -8.67
N GLY A 26 2.05 -23.49 -7.42
CA GLY A 26 3.36 -23.68 -6.80
C GLY A 26 4.27 -22.45 -6.92
N LYS A 27 5.36 -22.56 -7.69
CA LYS A 27 6.33 -21.45 -7.90
C LYS A 27 5.73 -20.23 -8.61
N THR A 28 4.70 -20.39 -9.44
CA THR A 28 4.08 -19.26 -10.16
C THR A 28 3.29 -18.35 -9.21
N THR A 29 2.94 -18.82 -8.02
CA THR A 29 2.29 -18.01 -6.98
C THR A 29 3.14 -16.83 -6.53
N TYR A 30 4.48 -16.96 -6.54
CA TYR A 30 5.39 -15.85 -6.26
C TYR A 30 5.21 -14.70 -7.26
N LEU A 31 4.97 -15.02 -8.54
CA LEU A 31 4.75 -14.02 -9.58
C LEU A 31 3.37 -13.34 -9.43
N PHE A 32 2.33 -14.10 -9.11
CA PHE A 32 1.02 -13.52 -8.85
C PHE A 32 1.04 -12.57 -7.65
N LEU A 33 1.66 -12.99 -6.55
CA LEU A 33 1.83 -12.16 -5.35
C LEU A 33 2.64 -10.89 -5.65
N PHE A 34 3.72 -11.02 -6.42
CA PHE A 34 4.49 -9.89 -6.92
C PHE A 34 3.61 -8.91 -7.69
N LEU A 35 2.81 -9.40 -8.66
CA LEU A 35 1.95 -8.55 -9.49
C LEU A 35 0.86 -7.86 -8.66
N ILE A 36 0.30 -8.54 -7.66
CA ILE A 36 -0.72 -7.94 -6.77
C ILE A 36 -0.11 -6.76 -6.00
N ILE A 37 1.01 -6.97 -5.30
CA ILE A 37 1.67 -5.88 -4.54
C ILE A 37 2.17 -4.77 -5.46
N PHE A 38 2.69 -5.11 -6.63
CA PHE A 38 3.11 -4.14 -7.65
C PHE A 38 1.94 -3.29 -8.13
N CYS A 39 0.80 -3.91 -8.45
CA CYS A 39 -0.40 -3.19 -8.88
C CYS A 39 -0.97 -2.32 -7.76
N GLU A 40 -1.02 -2.83 -6.53
CA GLU A 40 -1.53 -2.08 -5.37
C GLU A 40 -0.70 -0.81 -5.09
N THR A 41 0.62 -0.92 -5.15
CA THR A 41 1.55 0.20 -4.88
C THR A 41 1.72 1.13 -6.09
N GLY A 42 1.70 0.56 -7.30
CA GLY A 42 1.91 1.28 -8.56
C GLY A 42 0.68 1.98 -9.12
N LEU A 43 -0.54 1.48 -8.84
CA LEU A 43 -1.77 2.06 -9.34
C LEU A 43 -2.40 2.98 -8.27
N VAL A 44 -2.37 4.29 -8.52
CA VAL A 44 -2.96 5.33 -7.65
C VAL A 44 -4.46 5.10 -7.35
N LEU A 45 -5.14 4.34 -8.19
CA LEU A 45 -6.59 4.09 -8.12
C LEU A 45 -6.98 2.87 -7.26
N THR A 46 -6.02 2.11 -6.74
CA THR A 46 -6.28 0.89 -5.95
C THR A 46 -5.88 0.98 -4.47
N PRO A 47 -6.12 2.09 -3.73
CA PRO A 47 -5.77 2.16 -2.30
C PRO A 47 -6.62 1.22 -1.42
N PHE A 48 -7.60 0.52 -2.01
CA PHE A 48 -8.52 -0.38 -1.30
C PHE A 48 -8.07 -1.84 -1.28
N LEU A 49 -6.97 -2.21 -1.94
CA LEU A 49 -6.44 -3.56 -1.83
C LEU A 49 -5.79 -3.74 -0.45
N PRO A 50 -6.10 -4.82 0.29
CA PRO A 50 -5.61 -5.03 1.65
C PRO A 50 -4.19 -5.61 1.65
N GLY A 51 -3.20 -4.90 1.10
CA GLY A 51 -1.82 -5.38 1.01
C GLY A 51 -1.20 -5.75 2.34
N ASP A 52 -1.53 -5.03 3.41
CA ASP A 52 -1.00 -5.35 4.76
C ASP A 52 -1.46 -6.74 5.23
N SER A 53 -2.73 -7.04 4.96
CA SER A 53 -3.35 -8.31 5.32
C SER A 53 -2.81 -9.45 4.46
N LEU A 54 -2.58 -9.17 3.16
CA LEU A 54 -1.95 -10.10 2.24
C LEU A 54 -0.52 -10.45 2.67
N LEU A 55 0.31 -9.45 3.03
CA LEU A 55 1.66 -9.67 3.52
C LEU A 55 1.70 -10.48 4.82
N PHE A 56 0.80 -10.16 5.76
CA PHE A 56 0.66 -10.92 6.99
C PHE A 56 0.28 -12.38 6.71
N LEU A 57 -0.73 -12.60 5.86
CA LEU A 57 -1.21 -13.92 5.48
C LEU A 57 -0.12 -14.73 4.79
N ILE A 58 0.64 -14.13 3.87
CA ILE A 58 1.81 -14.76 3.24
C ILE A 58 2.81 -15.18 4.31
N GLY A 59 3.06 -14.35 5.33
CA GLY A 59 3.89 -14.72 6.48
C GLY A 59 3.41 -16.00 7.18
N THR A 60 2.10 -16.16 7.39
CA THR A 60 1.55 -17.38 8.00
C THR A 60 1.76 -18.63 7.14
N PHE A 61 1.65 -18.51 5.81
CA PHE A 61 1.97 -19.61 4.88
C PHE A 61 3.47 -19.91 4.82
N VAL A 62 4.34 -18.91 4.99
CA VAL A 62 5.78 -19.13 5.17
C VAL A 62 6.06 -19.94 6.43
N ALA A 63 5.33 -19.69 7.53
CA ALA A 63 5.47 -20.45 8.79
C ALA A 63 5.13 -21.93 8.60
N LYS A 64 4.11 -22.23 7.79
CA LYS A 64 3.68 -23.59 7.43
C LYS A 64 4.62 -24.31 6.45
N GLY A 65 5.65 -23.62 5.94
CA GLY A 65 6.64 -24.17 5.02
C GLY A 65 6.24 -24.10 3.54
N ASP A 66 5.13 -23.44 3.20
CA ASP A 66 4.64 -23.33 1.81
C ASP A 66 5.49 -22.37 0.96
N PHE A 67 6.22 -21.46 1.61
CA PHE A 67 7.07 -20.47 0.96
C PHE A 67 8.44 -20.35 1.63
N ASN A 68 9.46 -20.00 0.83
CA ASN A 68 10.75 -19.60 1.37
C ASN A 68 10.69 -18.13 1.78
N PHE A 69 10.93 -17.84 3.08
CA PHE A 69 10.86 -16.49 3.64
C PHE A 69 11.69 -15.46 2.86
N ILE A 70 12.96 -15.78 2.58
CA ILE A 70 13.89 -14.85 1.93
C ILE A 70 13.43 -14.58 0.49
N LEU A 71 13.03 -15.63 -0.25
CA LEU A 71 12.61 -15.50 -1.63
C LEU A 71 11.31 -14.69 -1.76
N ILE A 72 10.31 -14.96 -0.91
CA ILE A 72 9.04 -14.25 -0.97
C ILE A 72 9.19 -12.80 -0.48
N ALA A 73 9.90 -12.58 0.63
CA ALA A 73 10.10 -11.23 1.16
C ALA A 73 10.91 -10.34 0.21
N SER A 74 11.96 -10.88 -0.43
CA SER A 74 12.73 -10.13 -1.43
C SER A 74 11.91 -9.83 -2.69
N SER A 75 11.13 -10.81 -3.19
CA SER A 75 10.23 -10.62 -4.32
C SER A 75 9.19 -9.52 -4.06
N LEU A 76 8.51 -9.58 -2.92
CA LEU A 76 7.48 -8.61 -2.55
C LEU A 76 8.08 -7.22 -2.26
N THR A 77 9.29 -7.16 -1.69
CA THR A 77 10.03 -5.91 -1.52
C THR A 77 10.34 -5.28 -2.89
N ALA A 78 10.80 -6.07 -3.86
CA ALA A 78 11.06 -5.61 -5.22
C ALA A 78 9.77 -5.11 -5.91
N ALA A 79 8.65 -5.83 -5.75
CA ALA A 79 7.35 -5.42 -6.25
C ALA A 79 6.95 -4.03 -5.73
N ALA A 80 7.07 -3.84 -4.41
CA ALA A 80 6.71 -2.59 -3.75
C ALA A 80 7.61 -1.42 -4.17
N ILE A 81 8.92 -1.65 -4.34
CA ILE A 81 9.86 -0.62 -4.82
C ILE A 81 9.51 -0.20 -6.26
N LEU A 82 9.28 -1.18 -7.13
CA LEU A 82 8.97 -0.93 -8.55
C LEU A 82 7.61 -0.26 -8.73
N GLY A 83 6.60 -0.65 -7.95
CA GLY A 83 5.30 0.02 -7.95
C GLY A 83 5.42 1.48 -7.52
N ASP A 84 6.10 1.76 -6.41
CA ASP A 84 6.33 3.14 -5.96
C ASP A 84 7.17 3.97 -6.95
N ALA A 85 8.15 3.35 -7.61
CA ALA A 85 8.93 4.01 -8.65
C ALA A 85 8.07 4.36 -9.88
N LEU A 86 7.18 3.45 -10.31
CA LEU A 86 6.19 3.72 -11.36
C LEU A 86 5.27 4.88 -10.94
N ASN A 87 4.79 4.87 -9.70
CA ASN A 87 3.89 5.88 -9.17
C ASN A 87 4.56 7.27 -9.08
N TYR A 88 5.80 7.33 -8.60
CA TYR A 88 6.63 8.53 -8.67
C TYR A 88 6.81 9.03 -10.11
N TYR A 89 7.11 8.14 -11.04
CA TYR A 89 7.29 8.50 -12.44
C TYR A 89 6.01 9.08 -13.05
N LEU A 90 4.85 8.45 -12.79
CA LEU A 90 3.54 8.97 -13.18
C LEU A 90 3.31 10.37 -12.58
N GLY A 91 3.56 10.56 -11.28
CA GLY A 91 3.47 11.87 -10.64
C GLY A 91 4.34 12.93 -11.32
N SER A 92 5.57 12.58 -11.67
CA SER A 92 6.52 13.48 -12.35
C SER A 92 6.08 13.88 -13.76
N LEU A 93 5.50 12.94 -14.52
CA LEU A 93 4.94 13.19 -15.85
C LEU A 93 3.72 14.11 -15.77
N PHE A 94 2.82 13.86 -14.81
CA PHE A 94 1.65 14.70 -14.58
C PHE A 94 2.06 16.12 -14.17
N GLY A 95 2.98 16.25 -13.21
CA GLY A 95 3.54 17.55 -12.80
C GLY A 95 4.16 18.31 -13.96
N ARG A 96 4.93 17.63 -14.83
CA ARG A 96 5.54 18.24 -16.03
C ARG A 96 4.49 18.70 -17.06
N ARG A 97 3.45 17.91 -17.33
CA ARG A 97 2.38 18.30 -18.26
C ARG A 97 1.58 19.51 -17.76
N VAL A 98 1.25 19.56 -16.48
CA VAL A 98 0.53 20.69 -15.85
C VAL A 98 1.33 21.98 -16.02
N LEU A 99 2.62 21.95 -15.69
CA LEU A 99 3.52 23.11 -15.80
C LEU A 99 3.68 23.58 -17.25
N MET A 100 3.67 22.67 -18.23
CA MET A 100 3.82 23.01 -19.65
C MET A 100 2.55 23.56 -20.31
N THR A 101 1.36 23.13 -19.88
CA THR A 101 0.10 23.53 -20.53
C THR A 101 -0.61 24.70 -19.85
N GLY A 102 -0.29 25.05 -18.60
CA GLY A 102 -0.83 26.21 -17.89
C GLY A 102 -2.36 26.24 -17.70
N LYS A 103 -3.07 25.18 -18.13
CA LYS A 103 -4.53 25.16 -18.32
C LYS A 103 -5.27 24.16 -17.42
N ILE A 104 -4.58 23.40 -16.59
CA ILE A 104 -5.24 22.40 -15.75
C ILE A 104 -5.77 23.09 -14.48
N ARG A 105 -7.01 23.59 -14.56
CA ARG A 105 -7.80 24.18 -13.44
C ARG A 105 -7.83 23.31 -12.16
N PHE A 106 -7.48 22.03 -12.26
CA PHE A 106 -7.52 21.05 -11.18
C PHE A 106 -6.27 21.01 -10.29
N LEU A 107 -5.11 21.49 -10.74
CA LEU A 107 -3.88 21.50 -9.94
C LEU A 107 -3.40 22.94 -9.76
N LYS A 108 -3.93 23.62 -8.73
CA LYS A 108 -3.47 24.96 -8.33
C LYS A 108 -2.00 24.91 -7.95
N GLN A 109 -1.26 25.96 -8.30
CA GLN A 109 0.14 26.16 -7.89
C GLN A 109 0.33 26.05 -6.38
N GLU A 110 -0.70 26.46 -5.62
CA GLU A 110 -0.82 26.27 -4.17
C GLU A 110 -0.63 24.81 -3.71
N TYR A 111 -1.05 23.80 -4.48
CA TYR A 111 -0.81 22.39 -4.14
C TYR A 111 0.64 21.97 -4.39
N LEU A 112 1.30 22.54 -5.41
CA LEU A 112 2.72 22.31 -5.66
C LEU A 112 3.54 22.89 -4.52
N ASP A 113 3.28 24.15 -4.15
CA ASP A 113 3.98 24.85 -3.07
C ASP A 113 3.76 24.16 -1.73
N ARG A 114 2.53 23.71 -1.45
CA ARG A 114 2.20 22.98 -0.22
C ARG A 114 2.89 21.62 -0.15
N THR A 115 3.03 20.94 -1.29
CA THR A 115 3.76 19.67 -1.37
C THR A 115 5.26 19.88 -1.22
N GLU A 116 5.82 20.90 -1.86
CA GLU A 116 7.24 21.22 -1.76
C GLU A 116 7.60 21.63 -0.32
N ASN A 117 6.75 22.42 0.33
CA ASN A 117 6.88 22.76 1.74
C ASN A 117 6.73 21.53 2.64
N PHE A 118 5.83 20.60 2.34
CA PHE A 118 5.71 19.35 3.08
C PHE A 118 7.02 18.54 3.03
N PHE A 119 7.63 18.38 1.85
CA PHE A 119 8.91 17.67 1.76
C PHE A 119 10.08 18.47 2.37
N LYS A 120 10.04 19.80 2.35
CA LYS A 120 11.03 20.65 3.05
C LYS A 120 10.92 20.57 4.57
N GLU A 121 9.70 20.52 5.10
CA GLU A 121 9.41 20.56 6.53
C GLU A 121 9.59 19.19 7.20
N TYR A 122 9.03 18.13 6.59
CA TYR A 122 9.05 16.79 7.16
C TYR A 122 10.21 15.93 6.64
N GLY A 123 10.84 16.33 5.54
CA GLY A 123 12.00 15.67 4.97
C GLY A 123 11.71 14.28 4.39
N ALA A 124 12.76 13.69 3.84
CA ALA A 124 12.72 12.42 3.13
C ALA A 124 12.31 11.21 3.99
N LYS A 125 12.52 11.29 5.31
CA LYS A 125 12.14 10.25 6.29
C LYS A 125 10.63 9.99 6.30
N THR A 126 9.85 10.98 5.90
CA THR A 126 8.39 10.89 5.79
C THR A 126 7.94 9.84 4.79
N ILE A 127 8.74 9.53 3.77
CA ILE A 127 8.43 8.48 2.79
C ILE A 127 8.39 7.10 3.46
N ILE A 128 9.26 6.85 4.45
CA ILE A 128 9.26 5.61 5.22
C ILE A 128 8.01 5.55 6.10
N ILE A 129 7.73 6.63 6.84
CA ILE A 129 6.59 6.68 7.79
C ILE A 129 5.26 6.59 7.04
N ALA A 130 5.14 7.30 5.91
CA ALA A 130 3.97 7.28 5.05
C ALA A 130 3.58 5.86 4.62
N ARG A 131 4.54 4.94 4.51
CA ARG A 131 4.28 3.56 4.09
C ARG A 131 3.44 2.76 5.07
N PHE A 132 3.54 3.08 6.36
CA PHE A 132 2.75 2.46 7.42
C PHE A 132 1.35 3.09 7.56
N ILE A 133 1.05 4.15 6.80
CA ILE A 133 -0.24 4.82 6.82
C ILE A 133 -0.93 4.56 5.47
N PRO A 134 -1.96 3.70 5.41
CA PRO A 134 -2.51 3.16 4.16
C PRO A 134 -2.94 4.20 3.13
N ILE A 135 -3.59 5.29 3.57
CA ILE A 135 -3.96 6.37 2.64
C ILE A 135 -2.71 7.10 2.14
N ILE A 136 -1.80 7.44 3.05
CA ILE A 136 -0.67 8.29 2.72
C ILE A 136 0.31 7.54 1.82
N ARG A 137 0.50 6.22 2.00
CA ARG A 137 1.44 5.44 1.20
C ARG A 137 1.14 5.44 -0.29
N THR A 138 -0.13 5.40 -0.70
CA THR A 138 -0.50 5.34 -2.12
C THR A 138 -0.30 6.70 -2.80
N TYR A 139 -0.45 7.79 -2.04
CA TYR A 139 -0.30 9.15 -2.57
C TYR A 139 1.11 9.69 -2.43
N ALA A 140 1.88 9.29 -1.42
CA ALA A 140 3.20 9.85 -1.15
C ALA A 140 4.20 9.73 -2.33
N PRO A 141 4.35 8.58 -3.01
CA PRO A 141 5.19 8.45 -4.21
C PRO A 141 4.72 9.37 -5.34
N PHE A 142 3.41 9.40 -5.59
CA PHE A 142 2.80 10.24 -6.63
C PHE A 142 3.08 11.74 -6.38
N VAL A 143 2.84 12.16 -5.14
CA VAL A 143 3.00 13.52 -4.65
C VAL A 143 4.48 13.94 -4.66
N ALA A 144 5.40 13.03 -4.28
CA ALA A 144 6.85 13.22 -4.44
C ALA A 144 7.24 13.44 -5.91
N GLY A 145 6.62 12.68 -6.83
CA GLY A 145 6.80 12.83 -8.27
C GLY A 145 6.34 14.20 -8.78
N ILE A 146 5.13 14.63 -8.38
CA ILE A 146 4.56 15.94 -8.75
C ILE A 146 5.48 17.08 -8.29
N ALA A 147 5.97 17.00 -7.05
CA ALA A 147 6.87 18.00 -6.47
C ALA A 147 8.31 17.95 -7.02
N ARG A 148 8.61 17.02 -7.94
CA ARG A 148 9.95 16.78 -8.49
C ARG A 148 11.01 16.58 -7.41
N TYR A 149 10.64 15.88 -6.34
CA TYR A 149 11.56 15.53 -5.27
C TYR A 149 12.75 14.72 -5.84
N PRO A 150 14.01 14.95 -5.44
CA PRO A 150 15.16 14.27 -6.05
C PRO A 150 15.01 12.73 -6.07
N TYR A 151 14.92 12.14 -7.27
CA TYR A 151 14.66 10.70 -7.44
C TYR A 151 15.64 9.79 -6.69
N PRO A 152 16.97 10.03 -6.66
CA PRO A 152 17.89 9.18 -5.91
C PRO A 152 17.59 9.16 -4.41
N GLN A 153 17.19 10.30 -3.85
CA GLN A 153 16.81 10.38 -2.44
C GLN A 153 15.48 9.63 -2.23
N PHE A 154 14.47 9.90 -3.06
CA PHE A 154 13.20 9.17 -3.02
C PHE A 154 13.41 7.65 -3.05
N LEU A 155 14.22 7.16 -4.00
CA LEU A 155 14.49 5.74 -4.19
C LEU A 155 15.15 5.13 -2.94
N MET A 156 16.13 5.81 -2.33
CA MET A 156 16.79 5.31 -1.13
C MET A 156 15.80 5.12 0.03
N PHE A 157 14.97 6.12 0.31
CA PHE A 157 13.96 6.02 1.38
C PHE A 157 12.83 5.06 1.03
N ASN A 158 12.46 4.96 -0.25
CA ASN A 158 11.52 3.97 -0.76
C ASN A 158 12.03 2.54 -0.51
N VAL A 159 13.28 2.24 -0.87
CA VAL A 159 13.88 0.91 -0.65
C VAL A 159 13.89 0.54 0.83
N ILE A 160 14.33 1.46 1.70
CA ILE A 160 14.35 1.23 3.15
C ILE A 160 12.91 1.00 3.67
N GLY A 161 11.97 1.85 3.27
CA GLY A 161 10.57 1.73 3.67
C GLY A 161 9.93 0.43 3.20
N ALA A 162 10.17 0.03 1.95
CA ALA A 162 9.65 -1.20 1.36
C ALA A 162 10.17 -2.43 2.11
N PHE A 163 11.48 -2.46 2.37
CA PHE A 163 12.11 -3.52 3.12
C PHE A 163 11.52 -3.62 4.53
N LEU A 164 11.46 -2.51 5.27
CA LEU A 164 10.91 -2.50 6.63
C LEU A 164 9.44 -2.93 6.65
N TRP A 165 8.62 -2.45 5.72
CA TRP A 165 7.20 -2.79 5.63
C TRP A 165 6.98 -4.28 5.32
N VAL A 166 7.64 -4.82 4.29
CA VAL A 166 7.49 -6.24 3.91
C VAL A 166 8.05 -7.15 4.99
N PHE A 167 9.27 -6.91 5.47
CA PHE A 167 9.89 -7.79 6.46
C PHE A 167 9.18 -7.74 7.82
N SER A 168 8.64 -6.59 8.21
CA SER A 168 7.86 -6.51 9.45
C SER A 168 6.56 -7.29 9.32
N LEU A 169 5.75 -7.08 8.29
CA LEU A 169 4.44 -7.74 8.18
C LEU A 169 4.55 -9.24 7.88
N VAL A 170 5.43 -9.63 6.94
CA VAL A 170 5.69 -11.04 6.65
C VAL A 170 6.36 -11.71 7.84
N GLY A 171 7.29 -11.04 8.52
CA GLY A 171 7.93 -11.56 9.73
C GLY A 171 6.96 -11.74 10.89
N VAL A 172 6.09 -10.77 11.13
CA VAL A 172 5.02 -10.87 12.13
C VAL A 172 4.08 -12.02 11.78
N GLY A 173 3.65 -12.14 10.52
CA GLY A 173 2.85 -13.29 10.07
C GLY A 173 3.57 -14.63 10.21
N PHE A 174 4.89 -14.66 10.00
CA PHE A 174 5.71 -15.86 10.17
C PHE A 174 5.78 -16.31 11.64
N TYR A 175 6.06 -15.41 12.57
CA TYR A 175 6.14 -15.74 14.00
C TYR A 175 4.77 -16.02 14.62
N LEU A 176 3.75 -15.29 14.19
CA LEU A 176 2.41 -15.37 14.76
C LEU A 176 1.55 -16.45 14.10
N GLY A 177 1.86 -16.86 12.87
CA GLY A 177 1.08 -17.84 12.10
C GLY A 177 1.05 -19.24 12.71
N ASP A 178 2.06 -19.59 13.51
CA ASP A 178 2.16 -20.88 14.20
C ASP A 178 1.45 -20.89 15.58
N LEU A 179 0.91 -19.75 16.01
CA LEU A 179 0.17 -19.68 17.27
C LEU A 179 -1.24 -20.30 17.09
N PRO A 180 -1.66 -21.26 17.93
CA PRO A 180 -2.97 -21.93 17.80
C PRO A 180 -4.16 -20.97 17.85
N ILE A 181 -4.01 -19.85 18.56
CA ILE A 181 -5.04 -18.80 18.65
C ILE A 181 -5.25 -18.13 17.29
N ILE A 182 -4.17 -17.92 16.54
CA ILE A 182 -4.21 -17.25 15.24
C ILE A 182 -4.60 -18.24 14.16
N GLU A 183 -4.09 -19.47 14.20
CA GLU A 183 -4.49 -20.51 13.26
C GLU A 183 -6.01 -20.79 13.29
N ASN A 184 -6.59 -20.91 14.49
CA ASN A 184 -8.02 -21.16 14.66
C ASN A 184 -8.90 -19.92 14.34
N ASN A 185 -8.30 -18.73 14.22
CA ASN A 185 -9.02 -17.47 14.01
C ASN A 185 -8.42 -16.62 12.88
N LEU A 186 -7.80 -17.26 11.87
CA LEU A 186 -7.10 -16.56 10.79
C LEU A 186 -7.98 -15.50 10.13
N THR A 187 -9.23 -15.85 9.81
CA THR A 187 -10.21 -14.94 9.24
C THR A 187 -10.47 -13.72 10.15
N ALA A 188 -10.59 -13.92 11.47
CA ALA A 188 -10.81 -12.83 12.42
C ALA A 188 -9.57 -11.91 12.54
N VAL A 189 -8.37 -12.47 12.49
CA VAL A 189 -7.11 -11.70 12.51
C VAL A 189 -6.95 -10.88 11.22
N ILE A 190 -7.29 -11.45 10.06
CA ILE A 190 -7.32 -10.72 8.79
C ILE A 190 -8.31 -9.55 8.88
N PHE A 191 -9.55 -9.80 9.33
CA PHE A 191 -10.54 -8.72 9.52
C PHE A 191 -10.06 -7.67 10.52
N PHE A 192 -9.35 -8.06 11.58
CA PHE A 192 -8.76 -7.14 12.54
C PHE A 192 -7.67 -6.27 11.90
N ILE A 193 -6.76 -6.84 11.09
CA ILE A 193 -5.72 -6.08 10.38
C ILE A 193 -6.35 -5.14 9.35
N ILE A 194 -7.33 -5.62 8.57
CA ILE A 194 -8.11 -4.80 7.64
C ILE A 194 -8.77 -3.65 8.40
N PHE A 195 -9.43 -3.93 9.52
CA PHE A 195 -10.08 -2.92 10.35
C PHE A 195 -9.08 -1.90 10.89
N LEU A 196 -7.94 -2.34 11.42
CA LEU A 196 -6.88 -1.47 11.93
C LEU A 196 -6.29 -0.58 10.82
N SER A 197 -6.13 -1.14 9.61
CA SER A 197 -5.59 -0.45 8.44
C SER A 197 -6.59 0.60 7.89
N ILE A 198 -7.90 0.30 7.90
CA ILE A 198 -8.95 1.19 7.40
C ILE A 198 -9.49 2.15 8.49
N ALA A 199 -9.31 1.84 9.79
CA ALA A 199 -9.84 2.63 10.90
C ALA A 199 -9.39 4.10 10.87
N PRO A 200 -8.11 4.46 10.62
CA PRO A 200 -7.70 5.86 10.53
C PRO A 200 -8.46 6.62 9.42
N ALA A 201 -8.64 5.96 8.27
CA ALA A 201 -9.40 6.50 7.15
C ALA A 201 -10.86 6.77 7.51
N LEU A 202 -11.51 5.82 8.17
CA LEU A 202 -12.90 5.94 8.62
C LEU A 202 -13.06 7.04 9.66
N ILE A 203 -12.14 7.14 10.63
CA ILE A 203 -12.17 8.16 11.68
C ILE A 203 -12.02 9.57 11.06
N GLU A 204 -11.12 9.75 10.09
CA GLU A 204 -10.97 11.01 9.36
C GLU A 204 -12.20 11.36 8.52
N LEU A 205 -12.80 10.38 7.83
CA LEU A 205 -14.04 10.59 7.06
C LEU A 205 -15.22 11.00 7.95
N ILE A 206 -15.36 10.37 9.12
CA ILE A 206 -16.42 10.69 10.09
C ILE A 206 -16.17 12.08 10.69
N LYS A 207 -14.94 12.38 11.12
CA LYS A 207 -14.59 13.73 11.62
C LYS A 207 -14.74 14.82 10.56
N GLY A 208 -14.40 14.51 9.31
CA GLY A 208 -14.58 15.40 8.16
C GLY A 208 -16.05 15.71 7.88
N ARG A 209 -16.93 14.70 7.91
CA ARG A 209 -18.39 14.88 7.79
C ARG A 209 -19.01 15.63 8.97
N LEU A 210 -18.47 15.46 10.18
CA LEU A 210 -18.93 16.19 11.36
C LEU A 210 -18.50 17.67 11.33
N ARG A 211 -17.34 18.00 10.73
CA ARG A 211 -16.89 19.38 10.51
C ARG A 211 -17.60 20.10 9.36
N SER A 212 -18.24 19.38 8.44
CA SER A 212 -19.00 19.93 7.32
C SER A 212 -20.49 20.15 7.65
N LYS A 213 -20.85 20.42 8.91
CA LYS A 213 -22.16 20.99 9.24
C LYS A 213 -22.03 22.51 9.04
N PRO A 214 -22.73 23.14 8.07
CA PRO A 214 -22.68 24.59 7.93
C PRO A 214 -23.20 25.25 9.22
N PRO A 215 -22.70 26.44 9.60
CA PRO A 215 -23.22 27.15 10.74
C PRO A 215 -24.73 27.34 10.54
N SER A 216 -25.52 26.83 11.48
CA SER A 216 -26.94 27.12 11.59
C SER A 216 -27.09 28.63 11.78
N SER A 217 -27.71 29.26 10.78
CA SER A 217 -28.24 30.63 10.79
C SER A 217 -29.06 30.93 12.03
#